data_AF-A0A6M0SM75-F1
#
_entry.id   AF-A0A6M0SM75-F1
#
_cell.length_a   1.000
_cell.length_b   1.000
_cell.length_c   1.000
_cell.angle_alpha   90.00
_cell.angle_beta   90.00
_cell.angle_gamma   90.00
#
_symmetry.space_group_name_H-M   'P 1'
#
loop_
_entity.id
_entity.type
_entity.pdbx_description
1 polymer ?
#
loop_
_entity_poly.entity_id
_entity_poly.type
_entity_poly.pdbx_seq_one_letter_code
_entity_poly.pdbx_strand_id
1 'polypeptide(L)'
;MENITLNRLVKADWTNERNINIDLIEKTFKEKSINMPEKIQDFLQKYGMLEIKFKKKMQAMDIDEIIEFNPIKAIGDNLDSDYFMEIFDEYNIDDVVYPIGIANRGNLLMLMTENETFYRYTDGFLCKDGENIEEMLDCVVGECREPIYFE
;
A
#
# COMPACT_ATOMS: atom_id res chain seq x y z
N MET A 1 -13.97 -1.41 -9.23
CA MET A 1 -12.89 -0.47 -9.59
C MET A 1 -13.45 0.56 -10.54
N GLU A 2 -13.27 1.84 -10.22
CA GLU A 2 -13.77 2.97 -11.01
C GLU A 2 -12.88 3.30 -12.21
N ASN A 3 -13.47 3.96 -13.23
CA ASN A 3 -12.78 4.28 -14.48
C ASN A 3 -11.56 5.20 -14.26
N ILE A 4 -11.63 6.13 -13.32
CA ILE A 4 -10.51 7.02 -13.02
C ILE A 4 -9.32 6.25 -12.46
N THR A 5 -9.57 5.28 -11.58
CA THR A 5 -8.60 4.38 -10.98
C THR A 5 -7.92 3.55 -12.05
N LEU A 6 -8.71 2.87 -12.89
CA LEU A 6 -8.18 2.05 -13.98
C LEU A 6 -7.33 2.87 -14.95
N ASN A 7 -7.78 4.08 -15.32
CA ASN A 7 -7.01 4.97 -16.20
C ASN A 7 -5.67 5.40 -15.61
N ARG A 8 -5.60 5.63 -14.29
CA ARG A 8 -4.35 5.97 -13.59
C ARG A 8 -3.40 4.77 -13.52
N LEU A 9 -3.93 3.57 -13.27
CA LEU A 9 -3.15 2.32 -13.29
C LEU A 9 -2.55 2.01 -14.66
N VAL A 10 -3.36 2.08 -15.72
CA VAL A 10 -2.88 1.84 -17.10
C VAL A 10 -1.80 2.86 -17.51
N LYS A 11 -1.92 4.12 -17.07
CA LYS A 11 -0.88 5.15 -17.28
C LYS A 11 0.43 4.86 -16.52
N ALA A 12 0.37 4.03 -15.48
CA ALA A 12 1.52 3.54 -14.72
C ALA A 12 1.98 2.15 -15.21
N ASP A 13 1.63 1.77 -16.45
CA ASP A 13 2.01 0.51 -17.09
C ASP A 13 1.47 -0.76 -16.38
N TRP A 14 0.33 -0.64 -15.69
CA TRP A 14 -0.39 -1.81 -15.18
C TRP A 14 -1.30 -2.44 -16.25
N THR A 15 -1.33 -3.77 -16.28
CA THR A 15 -2.25 -4.58 -17.10
C THR A 15 -2.79 -5.76 -16.28
N ASN A 16 -3.91 -6.37 -16.72
CA ASN A 16 -4.51 -7.53 -16.04
C ASN A 16 -3.60 -8.77 -16.05
N GLU A 17 -2.70 -8.86 -17.03
CA GLU A 17 -1.75 -9.96 -17.22
C GLU A 17 -0.43 -9.71 -16.50
N ARG A 18 -0.28 -8.57 -15.82
CA ARG A 18 0.95 -8.22 -15.11
C ARG A 18 1.25 -9.25 -14.03
N ASN A 19 2.46 -9.79 -14.11
CA ASN A 19 3.04 -10.68 -13.12
C ASN A 19 4.56 -10.44 -13.12
N ILE A 20 5.07 -9.75 -12.10
CA ILE A 20 6.50 -9.44 -11.97
C ILE A 20 7.21 -10.50 -11.12
N ASN A 21 8.50 -10.71 -11.39
CA ASN A 21 9.36 -11.45 -10.46
C ASN A 21 9.53 -10.62 -9.18
N ILE A 22 9.32 -11.24 -8.02
CA ILE A 22 9.40 -10.61 -6.69
C ILE A 22 10.56 -11.14 -5.84
N ASP A 23 11.54 -11.84 -6.40
CA ASP A 23 12.64 -12.49 -5.67
C ASP A 23 13.41 -11.51 -4.77
N LEU A 24 13.61 -10.27 -5.24
CA LEU A 24 14.27 -9.22 -4.45
C LEU A 24 13.41 -8.77 -3.26
N ILE A 25 12.10 -8.71 -3.46
CA ILE A 25 11.15 -8.36 -2.41
C ILE A 25 11.12 -9.49 -1.37
N GLU A 26 10.98 -10.74 -1.79
CA GLU A 26 11.05 -11.92 -0.92
C GLU A 26 12.34 -11.96 -0.09
N LYS A 27 13.47 -11.70 -0.75
CA LYS A 27 14.77 -11.60 -0.07
C LYS A 27 14.76 -10.51 1.00
N THR A 28 14.23 -9.33 0.66
CA THR A 28 14.16 -8.19 1.60
C THR A 28 13.28 -8.53 2.81
N PHE A 29 12.09 -9.10 2.59
CA PHE A 29 11.19 -9.55 3.66
C PHE A 29 11.90 -10.54 4.58
N LYS A 30 12.58 -11.54 4.00
CA LYS A 30 13.34 -12.54 4.75
C LYS A 30 14.50 -11.93 5.57
N GLU A 31 15.26 -11.00 5.00
CA GLU A 31 16.34 -10.31 5.70
C GLU A 31 15.83 -9.48 6.89
N LYS A 32 14.57 -9.05 6.82
CA LYS A 32 13.86 -8.28 7.85
C LYS A 32 12.99 -9.14 8.76
N SER A 33 13.13 -10.47 8.68
CA SER A 33 12.34 -11.44 9.46
C SER A 33 10.82 -11.35 9.24
N ILE A 34 10.36 -10.69 8.17
CA ILE A 34 8.94 -10.58 7.83
C ILE A 34 8.53 -11.84 7.05
N ASN A 35 7.67 -12.67 7.65
CA ASN A 35 7.14 -13.86 6.97
C ASN A 35 6.00 -13.47 6.01
N MET A 36 6.30 -13.37 4.72
CA MET A 36 5.35 -12.89 3.71
C MET A 36 4.28 -13.95 3.33
N PRO A 37 2.98 -13.71 3.63
CA PRO A 37 1.89 -14.61 3.23
C PRO A 37 1.70 -14.67 1.71
N GLU A 38 1.09 -15.76 1.22
CA GLU A 38 0.82 -15.99 -0.21
C GLU A 38 -0.01 -14.87 -0.84
N LYS A 39 -1.03 -14.37 -0.13
CA LYS A 39 -1.87 -13.27 -0.63
C LYS A 39 -1.10 -11.95 -0.79
N ILE A 40 -0.09 -11.71 0.03
CA ILE A 40 0.79 -10.54 -0.11
C ILE A 40 1.70 -10.74 -1.33
N GLN A 41 2.20 -11.97 -1.57
CA GLN A 41 2.97 -12.31 -2.77
C GLN A 41 2.13 -12.07 -4.04
N ASP A 42 0.89 -12.57 -4.08
CA ASP A 42 -0.03 -12.40 -5.21
C ASP A 42 -0.30 -10.93 -5.51
N PHE A 43 -0.48 -10.11 -4.48
CA PHE A 43 -0.62 -8.67 -4.63
C PHE A 43 0.64 -8.06 -5.25
N LEU A 44 1.82 -8.37 -4.71
CA LEU A 44 3.08 -7.77 -5.13
C LEU A 44 3.53 -8.25 -6.53
N GLN A 45 3.17 -9.47 -6.95
CA GLN A 45 3.37 -9.92 -8.32
C GLN A 45 2.54 -9.09 -9.31
N LYS A 46 1.31 -8.71 -8.95
CA LYS A 46 0.40 -7.96 -9.84
C LYS A 46 0.61 -6.45 -9.79
N TYR A 47 0.89 -5.90 -8.61
CA TYR A 47 0.91 -4.45 -8.37
C TYR A 47 2.26 -3.94 -7.88
N GLY A 48 3.16 -4.82 -7.46
CA GLY A 48 4.47 -4.45 -6.95
C GLY A 48 5.26 -3.61 -7.96
N MET A 49 6.05 -2.70 -7.40
CA MET A 49 6.94 -1.77 -8.09
C MET A 49 6.24 -0.79 -9.04
N LEU A 50 4.91 -0.71 -9.03
CA LEU A 50 4.19 0.35 -9.73
C LEU A 50 4.43 1.70 -9.03
N GLU A 51 4.66 2.72 -9.84
CA GLU A 51 4.73 4.12 -9.43
C GLU A 51 3.61 4.89 -10.15
N ILE A 52 2.60 5.30 -9.40
CA ILE A 52 1.39 5.92 -9.94
C ILE A 52 1.43 7.40 -9.60
N LYS A 53 1.48 8.23 -10.64
CA LYS A 53 1.56 9.69 -10.53
C LYS A 53 0.28 10.33 -11.01
N PHE A 54 -0.30 11.20 -10.21
CA PHE A 54 -1.45 12.01 -10.61
C PHE A 54 -1.48 13.36 -9.90
N LYS A 55 -2.25 14.28 -10.46
CA LYS A 55 -2.54 15.56 -9.82
C LYS A 55 -3.72 15.39 -8.87
N LYS A 56 -3.47 15.57 -7.59
CA LYS A 56 -4.49 15.67 -6.55
C LYS A 56 -4.96 17.12 -6.45
N LYS A 57 -6.26 17.34 -6.52
CA LYS A 57 -6.83 18.68 -6.31
C LYS A 57 -6.96 18.95 -4.82
N MET A 58 -6.16 19.87 -4.29
CA MET A 58 -6.35 20.37 -2.91
C MET A 58 -6.60 21.87 -2.94
N GLN A 59 -7.83 22.25 -2.59
CA GLN A 59 -8.28 23.64 -2.50
C GLN A 59 -7.92 24.47 -3.75
N ALA A 60 -6.86 25.28 -3.67
CA ALA A 60 -6.45 26.26 -4.66
C ALA A 60 -5.29 25.81 -5.58
N MET A 61 -4.68 24.64 -5.34
CA MET A 61 -3.55 24.17 -6.15
C MET A 61 -3.60 22.66 -6.40
N ASP A 62 -3.13 22.28 -7.59
CA ASP A 62 -2.90 20.88 -7.93
C ASP A 62 -1.57 20.43 -7.34
N ILE A 63 -1.61 19.38 -6.54
CA ILE A 63 -0.45 18.79 -5.89
C ILE A 63 -0.07 17.52 -6.65
N ASP A 64 1.21 17.34 -6.95
CA ASP A 64 1.73 16.06 -7.44
C ASP A 64 1.67 15.03 -6.31
N GLU A 65 0.85 14.01 -6.53
CA GLU A 65 0.73 12.83 -5.69
C GLU A 65 1.47 11.66 -6.35
N ILE A 66 2.15 10.87 -5.52
CA ILE A 66 2.90 9.69 -5.95
C ILE A 66 2.57 8.56 -4.99
N ILE A 67 1.99 7.50 -5.54
CA ILE A 67 1.76 6.23 -4.85
C ILE A 67 2.77 5.22 -5.40
N GLU A 68 3.51 4.57 -4.52
CA GLU A 68 4.48 3.55 -4.91
C GLU A 68 4.16 2.24 -4.21
N PHE A 69 3.79 1.20 -4.97
CA PHE A 69 3.65 -0.16 -4.44
C PHE A 69 5.03 -0.83 -4.31
N ASN A 70 5.94 -0.15 -3.62
CA ASN A 70 7.32 -0.57 -3.44
C ASN A 70 7.57 -0.91 -1.95
N PRO A 71 7.46 -2.18 -1.56
CA PRO A 71 7.63 -2.56 -0.16
C PRO A 71 9.08 -2.46 0.30
N ILE A 72 10.06 -2.50 -0.60
CA ILE A 72 11.48 -2.32 -0.25
C ILE A 72 11.70 -0.89 0.27
N LYS A 73 11.11 0.11 -0.41
CA LYS A 73 11.11 1.50 0.07
C LYS A 73 10.33 1.66 1.38
N ALA A 74 9.20 0.98 1.52
CA ALA A 74 8.37 1.04 2.72
C ALA A 74 9.09 0.51 3.96
N ILE A 75 9.76 -0.64 3.83
CA ILE A 75 10.58 -1.26 4.88
C ILE A 75 11.82 -0.40 5.18
N GLY A 76 12.51 0.08 4.14
CA GLY A 76 13.74 0.85 4.27
C GLY A 76 14.82 0.11 5.08
N ASP A 77 15.75 0.88 5.64
CA ASP A 77 16.89 0.30 6.37
C ASP A 77 16.54 -0.08 7.82
N ASN A 78 15.50 0.53 8.39
CA ASN A 78 15.29 0.53 9.85
C ASN A 78 14.10 -0.30 10.33
N LEU A 79 13.16 -0.66 9.46
CA LEU A 79 11.98 -1.43 9.87
C LEU A 79 12.21 -2.93 9.67
N ASP A 80 11.63 -3.73 10.55
CA ASP A 80 11.67 -5.19 10.55
C ASP A 80 10.32 -5.75 11.05
N SER A 81 10.25 -7.07 11.25
CA SER A 81 9.02 -7.75 11.63
C SER A 81 8.35 -7.21 12.89
N ASP A 82 9.12 -6.82 13.90
CA ASP A 82 8.60 -6.42 15.20
C ASP A 82 7.80 -5.12 15.05
N TYR A 83 8.33 -4.18 14.27
CA TYR A 83 7.64 -2.93 13.94
C TYR A 83 6.25 -3.19 13.34
N PHE A 84 6.14 -4.07 12.34
CA PHE A 84 4.86 -4.31 11.66
C PHE A 84 3.87 -5.13 12.51
N MET A 85 4.35 -5.97 13.43
CA MET A 85 3.48 -6.69 14.37
C MET A 85 2.85 -5.76 15.41
N GLU A 86 3.53 -4.68 15.78
CA GLU A 86 3.09 -3.77 16.85
C GLU A 86 2.17 -2.62 16.36
N ILE A 87 2.11 -2.32 15.06
CA ILE A 87 1.32 -1.18 14.51
C ILE A 87 -0.14 -1.19 14.98
N PHE A 88 -0.76 -2.37 15.06
CA PHE A 88 -2.17 -2.51 15.39
C PHE A 88 -2.47 -2.55 16.88
N ASP A 89 -1.46 -2.72 17.73
CA ASP A 89 -1.61 -2.72 19.18
C ASP A 89 -2.14 -1.35 19.68
N GLU A 90 -1.70 -0.26 19.05
CA GLU A 90 -2.15 1.10 19.38
C GLU A 90 -3.65 1.33 19.13
N TYR A 91 -4.24 0.57 18.21
CA TYR A 91 -5.63 0.75 17.73
C TYR A 91 -6.58 -0.35 18.20
N ASN A 92 -6.11 -1.26 19.07
CA ASN A 92 -6.87 -2.44 19.52
C ASN A 92 -7.40 -3.30 18.36
N ILE A 93 -6.60 -3.49 17.31
CA ILE A 93 -6.95 -4.34 16.16
C ILE A 93 -6.20 -5.67 16.31
N ASP A 94 -6.95 -6.78 16.35
CA ASP A 94 -6.39 -8.14 16.46
C ASP A 94 -6.11 -8.73 15.06
N ASP A 95 -5.09 -8.19 14.37
CA ASP A 95 -4.60 -8.67 13.05
C ASP A 95 -3.13 -8.25 12.88
N VAL A 96 -2.48 -8.65 11.78
CA VAL A 96 -1.11 -8.27 11.43
C VAL A 96 -1.08 -7.65 10.04
N VAL A 97 -0.21 -6.65 9.86
CA VAL A 97 -0.02 -5.92 8.60
C VAL A 97 1.32 -6.20 7.98
N TYR A 98 1.34 -6.12 6.66
CA TYR A 98 2.52 -6.27 5.83
C TYR A 98 2.73 -5.04 4.96
N PRO A 99 3.96 -4.53 4.83
CA PRO A 99 4.26 -3.39 3.98
C PRO A 99 4.07 -3.75 2.50
N ILE A 100 3.30 -2.94 1.78
CA ILE A 100 3.11 -3.11 0.33
C ILE A 100 3.62 -1.90 -0.47
N GLY A 101 3.91 -0.77 0.19
CA GLY A 101 4.27 0.45 -0.51
C GLY A 101 4.29 1.69 0.36
N ILE A 102 4.36 2.84 -0.29
CA ILE A 102 4.34 4.17 0.33
C ILE A 102 3.41 5.11 -0.45
N ALA A 103 2.83 6.05 0.27
CA ALA A 103 1.97 7.10 -0.25
C ALA A 103 2.39 8.47 0.30
N ASN A 104 1.78 9.54 -0.21
CA ASN A 104 1.97 10.90 0.28
C ASN A 104 3.46 11.29 0.32
N ARG A 105 4.17 11.01 -0.78
CA ARG A 105 5.61 11.29 -0.96
C ARG A 105 6.52 10.59 0.05
N GLY A 106 6.14 9.40 0.48
CA GLY A 106 6.91 8.59 1.43
C GLY A 106 6.60 8.83 2.90
N ASN A 107 5.60 9.67 3.21
CA ASN A 107 5.24 9.96 4.60
C ASN A 107 4.28 8.92 5.20
N LEU A 108 3.56 8.17 4.36
CA LEU A 108 2.63 7.13 4.79
C LEU A 108 3.07 5.77 4.28
N LEU A 109 3.15 4.80 5.17
CA LEU A 109 3.26 3.39 4.81
C LEU A 109 1.91 2.92 4.25
N MET A 110 1.96 2.14 3.19
CA MET A 110 0.81 1.38 2.72
C MET A 110 0.95 -0.07 3.19
N LEU A 111 -0.11 -0.57 3.78
CA LEU A 111 -0.15 -1.83 4.51
C LEU A 111 -1.30 -2.70 4.01
N MET A 112 -1.10 -4.02 4.08
CA MET A 112 -2.10 -5.02 3.73
C MET A 112 -2.09 -6.13 4.78
N THR A 113 -3.24 -6.57 5.26
CA THR A 113 -3.36 -7.76 6.11
C THR A 113 -3.44 -9.03 5.27
N GLU A 114 -3.22 -10.20 5.89
CA GLU A 114 -3.40 -11.48 5.18
C GLU A 114 -4.84 -11.67 4.67
N ASN A 115 -5.82 -11.04 5.33
CA ASN A 115 -7.22 -11.05 4.90
C ASN A 115 -7.55 -9.99 3.82
N GLU A 116 -6.53 -9.42 3.17
CA GLU A 116 -6.68 -8.44 2.07
C GLU A 116 -7.41 -7.16 2.50
N THR A 117 -7.23 -6.75 3.76
CA THR A 117 -7.64 -5.43 4.23
C THR A 117 -6.47 -4.47 4.13
N PHE A 118 -6.73 -3.24 3.66
CA PHE A 118 -5.69 -2.29 3.31
C PHE A 118 -5.74 -1.04 4.18
N TYR A 119 -4.56 -0.55 4.54
CA TYR A 119 -4.40 0.60 5.44
C TYR A 119 -3.29 1.54 4.96
N ARG A 120 -3.38 2.80 5.36
CA ARG A 120 -2.27 3.75 5.40
C ARG A 120 -1.94 4.14 6.82
N TYR A 121 -0.64 4.20 7.11
CA TYR A 121 -0.15 4.39 8.47
C TYR A 121 1.06 5.31 8.55
N THR A 122 1.13 6.07 9.63
CA THR A 122 2.35 6.67 10.19
C THR A 122 2.16 6.77 11.70
N ASP A 123 3.20 7.00 12.48
CA ASP A 123 3.12 7.08 13.94
C ASP A 123 2.02 8.08 14.38
N GLY A 124 1.04 7.60 15.16
CA GLY A 124 -0.14 8.35 15.59
C GLY A 124 -1.22 8.60 14.52
N PHE A 125 -1.18 7.91 13.37
CA PHE A 125 -2.22 7.97 12.34
C PHE A 125 -2.43 6.62 11.65
N LEU A 126 -3.67 6.13 11.67
CA LEU A 126 -4.09 4.96 10.91
C LEU A 126 -5.41 5.25 10.18
N CYS A 127 -5.47 4.89 8.90
CA CYS A 127 -6.74 4.81 8.18
C CYS A 127 -6.84 3.54 7.34
N LYS A 128 -8.05 2.99 7.24
CA LYS A 128 -8.40 1.84 6.40
C LYS A 128 -8.85 2.36 5.04
N ASP A 129 -8.17 1.90 4.00
CA ASP A 129 -8.41 2.31 2.61
C ASP A 129 -9.40 1.37 1.87
N GLY A 130 -9.56 0.13 2.33
CA GLY A 130 -10.52 -0.81 1.73
C GLY A 130 -10.47 -2.22 2.31
N GLU A 131 -11.51 -3.01 2.05
CA GLU A 131 -11.62 -4.44 2.43
C GLU A 131 -11.21 -5.39 1.28
N ASN A 132 -10.82 -4.83 0.15
CA ASN A 132 -10.29 -5.55 -0.99
C ASN A 132 -9.47 -4.60 -1.88
N ILE A 133 -8.80 -5.18 -2.89
CA ILE A 133 -7.93 -4.46 -3.80
C ILE A 133 -8.66 -3.34 -4.55
N GLU A 134 -9.90 -3.57 -5.00
CA GLU A 134 -10.64 -2.55 -5.76
C GLU A 134 -10.98 -1.34 -4.90
N GLU A 135 -11.47 -1.56 -3.67
CA GLU A 135 -11.77 -0.48 -2.74
C GLU A 135 -10.52 0.32 -2.37
N MET A 136 -9.42 -0.36 -2.07
CA MET A 136 -8.14 0.28 -1.77
C MET A 136 -7.67 1.14 -2.94
N LEU A 137 -7.70 0.62 -4.17
CA LEU A 137 -7.28 1.36 -5.35
C LEU A 137 -8.22 2.55 -5.63
N ASP A 138 -9.53 2.37 -5.47
CA ASP A 138 -10.50 3.46 -5.62
C ASP A 138 -10.32 4.56 -4.54
N CYS A 139 -9.86 4.19 -3.35
CA CYS A 139 -9.48 5.12 -2.29
C CYS A 139 -8.17 5.87 -2.63
N VAL A 140 -7.05 5.16 -2.77
CA VAL A 140 -5.71 5.78 -2.80
C VAL A 140 -5.26 6.21 -4.19
N VAL A 141 -5.69 5.50 -5.23
CA VAL A 141 -5.33 5.79 -6.63
C VAL A 141 -6.43 6.58 -7.32
N GLY A 142 -7.69 6.21 -7.12
CA GLY A 142 -8.84 6.88 -7.73
C GLY A 142 -9.23 8.18 -7.06
N GLU A 143 -9.02 8.28 -5.75
CA GLU A 143 -9.55 9.35 -4.88
C GLU A 143 -11.07 9.53 -5.05
N CYS A 144 -11.77 8.41 -5.25
CA CYS A 144 -13.23 8.37 -5.44
C CYS A 144 -13.96 7.63 -4.31
N ARG A 145 -13.19 7.18 -3.31
CA ARG A 145 -13.67 6.59 -2.07
C ARG A 145 -12.92 7.21 -0.89
N GLU A 146 -13.64 7.50 0.19
CA GLU A 146 -13.04 8.00 1.42
C GLU A 146 -12.54 6.85 2.31
N PRO A 147 -11.39 7.00 2.99
CA PRO A 147 -10.91 6.02 3.96
C PRO A 147 -11.68 6.14 5.29
N ILE A 148 -11.55 5.11 6.13
CA ILE A 148 -12.06 5.10 7.51
C ILE A 148 -10.89 5.39 8.46
N TYR A 149 -11.02 6.41 9.30
CA TYR A 149 -9.98 6.82 10.25
C TYR A 149 -10.15 6.10 11.59
N PHE A 150 -9.03 5.77 12.23
CA PHE A 150 -8.98 5.20 13.57
C PHE A 150 -8.48 6.28 14.55
N GLU A 151 -9.10 6.32 15.73
CA GLU A 151 -8.76 7.23 16.85
C GLU A 151 -8.07 6.46 17.97
#